data_AF-B4DAD3-F1
#
_entry.id   AF-B4DAD3-F1
#
_cell.length_a   1.000
_cell.length_b   1.000
_cell.length_c   1.000
_cell.angle_alpha   90.00
_cell.angle_beta   90.00
_cell.angle_gamma   90.00
#
_symmetry.space_group_name_H-M   'P 1'
#
loop_
_entity.id
_entity.type
_entity.pdbx_description
1 polymer ?
#
loop_
_entity_poly.entity_id
_entity_poly.type
_entity_poly.pdbx_seq_one_letter_code
_entity_poly.pdbx_strand_id
1 'polypeptide(L)' 'MSFFDLRRPLGWLFLILGILLEIAGLHPAPTSEGISPGVNINLLWGAVMVAFGLICLWLAHRQKRKHRHANPTASRENL' A
#
# COMPACT_ATOMS: atom_id res chain seq x y z
N MET A 1 19.22 -15.41 -4.60
CA MET A 1 18.27 -14.30 -4.84
C MET A 1 17.10 -14.53 -3.90
N SER A 2 17.13 -13.91 -2.72
CA SER A 2 16.14 -14.15 -1.67
C SER A 2 14.75 -13.81 -2.20
N PHE A 3 13.80 -14.72 -2.02
CA PHE A 3 12.38 -14.51 -2.31
C PHE A 3 11.95 -13.24 -1.58
N PHE A 4 11.89 -12.14 -2.32
CA PHE A 4 11.62 -10.82 -1.81
C PHE A 4 10.20 -10.86 -1.25
N ASP A 5 10.04 -10.51 0.04
CA ASP A 5 8.74 -10.40 0.70
C ASP A 5 7.82 -9.48 -0.11
N LEU A 6 7.07 -10.07 -1.04
CA LEU A 6 6.30 -9.37 -2.07
C LEU A 6 5.22 -8.47 -1.47
N ARG A 7 4.88 -8.70 -0.20
CA ARG A 7 3.92 -7.89 0.55
C ARG A 7 4.33 -6.43 0.69
N ARG A 8 5.63 -6.13 0.81
CA ARG A 8 6.13 -4.74 0.92
C ARG A 8 6.07 -3.99 -0.42
N PRO A 9 6.63 -4.49 -1.54
CA PRO A 9 6.56 -3.79 -2.83
C PRO A 9 5.13 -3.68 -3.36
N LEU A 10 4.27 -4.67 -3.12
CA LEU A 10 2.87 -4.61 -3.56
C LEU A 10 2.09 -3.49 -2.86
N GLY A 11 2.31 -3.26 -1.56
CA GLY A 11 1.68 -2.15 -0.83
C GLY A 11 2.11 -0.77 -1.34
N TRP A 12 3.39 -0.60 -1.67
CA TRP A 12 3.90 0.65 -2.27
C TRP A 12 3.33 0.91 -3.67
N LEU A 13 3.21 -0.14 -4.49
CA LEU A 13 2.64 -0.05 -5.83
C LEU A 13 1.21 0.49 -5.78
N PHE A 14 0.34 -0.10 -4.95
CA PHE A 14 -1.06 0.34 -4.80
C PHE A 14 -1.19 1.76 -4.26
N LEU A 15 -0.33 2.16 -3.32
CA LEU A 15 -0.33 3.53 -2.79
C LEU A 15 0.03 4.55 -3.88
N ILE A 16 1.08 4.28 -4.67
CA ILE A 16 1.52 5.18 -5.75
C ILE A 16 0.47 5.25 -6.86
N LEU A 17 -0.10 4.11 -7.28
CA LEU A 17 -1.18 4.10 -8.29
C LEU A 17 -2.42 4.83 -7.80
N GLY A 18 -2.83 4.66 -6.53
CA GLY A 18 -3.99 5.35 -5.96
C GLY A 18 -3.81 6.86 -5.94
N ILE A 19 -2.65 7.35 -5.48
CA ILE A 19 -2.32 8.78 -5.47
C ILE A 19 -2.34 9.35 -6.89
N LEU A 20 -1.75 8.62 -7.85
CA LEU A 20 -1.73 9.06 -9.25
C LEU A 20 -3.15 9.16 -9.84
N LEU A 21 -4.03 8.20 -9.51
CA LEU A 21 -5.43 8.21 -9.95
C LEU A 21 -6.24 9.34 -9.28
N GLU A 22 -6.00 9.62 -8.00
CA GLU A 22 -6.64 10.72 -7.27
C GLU A 22 -6.25 12.07 -7.87
N ILE A 23 -4.96 12.28 -8.16
CA ILE A 23 -4.45 13.47 -8.86
C ILE A 23 -5.03 13.58 -10.28
N ALA A 24 -5.08 12.47 -11.02
CA ALA A 24 -5.67 12.43 -12.36
C ALA A 24 -7.18 12.65 -12.35
N GLY A 25 -7.87 12.28 -11.28
CA GLY A 25 -9.28 12.63 -11.08
C GLY A 25 -9.46 14.11 -10.77
N LEU A 26 -8.57 14.70 -9.97
CA LEU A 26 -8.59 16.14 -9.61
C LEU A 26 -8.36 17.04 -10.82
N HIS A 27 -7.66 16.55 -11.84
CA HIS A 27 -7.55 17.19 -13.15
C HIS A 27 -8.63 16.63 -14.10
N PRO A 28 -9.82 17.23 -14.17
CA PRO A 28 -10.79 16.83 -15.19
C PRO A 28 -10.18 17.09 -16.58
N ALA A 29 -9.94 16.02 -17.34
CA ALA A 29 -9.67 16.15 -18.76
C ALA A 29 -10.92 16.77 -19.44
N PRO A 30 -10.76 17.77 -20.33
CA PRO A 30 -11.87 18.55 -20.88
C PRO A 30 -12.80 17.75 -21.81
N THR A 31 -12.59 16.44 -21.99
CA THR A 31 -13.30 15.62 -22.98
C THR A 31 -14.55 14.92 -22.46
N SER A 32 -14.95 15.13 -21.22
CA SER A 32 -16.17 14.52 -20.65
C SER A 32 -17.43 15.35 -20.96
N GLU A 33 -17.69 15.61 -22.24
CA GLU A 33 -18.88 16.35 -22.69
C GLU A 33 -20.16 15.49 -22.75
N GLY A 34 -20.13 14.23 -22.29
CA GLY A 34 -21.21 13.27 -22.59
C GLY A 34 -21.83 12.51 -21.41
N ILE A 35 -21.34 12.61 -20.18
CA ILE A 35 -21.86 11.80 -19.05
C ILE A 35 -22.11 12.70 -17.84
N SER A 36 -23.36 13.14 -17.69
CA SER A 36 -23.94 13.83 -16.52
C SER A 36 -23.97 12.91 -15.26
N PRO A 37 -24.05 13.41 -13.99
CA PRO A 37 -23.53 14.64 -13.40
C PRO A 37 -22.70 14.40 -12.10
N GLY A 38 -21.66 15.22 -11.89
CA GLY A 38 -21.22 15.65 -10.55
C GLY A 38 -20.13 14.86 -9.82
N VAL A 39 -19.95 13.55 -10.06
CA VAL A 39 -18.92 12.75 -9.37
C VAL A 39 -17.90 12.22 -10.37
N ASN A 40 -16.67 12.69 -10.24
CA ASN A 40 -15.57 12.25 -11.08
C ASN A 40 -15.20 10.79 -10.75
N ILE A 41 -15.44 9.87 -11.70
CA ILE A 41 -15.23 8.44 -11.47
C ILE A 41 -13.76 8.09 -11.17
N ASN A 42 -12.82 8.88 -11.71
CA ASN A 42 -11.39 8.75 -11.40
C ASN A 42 -11.11 9.17 -9.95
N LEU A 43 -11.79 10.18 -9.40
CA LEU A 43 -11.70 10.50 -7.97
C LEU A 43 -12.21 9.34 -7.11
N LEU A 44 -13.37 8.79 -7.44
CA LEU A 44 -13.99 7.73 -6.65
C LEU A 44 -13.10 6.47 -6.62
N TRP A 45 -12.64 6.02 -7.79
CA TRP A 45 -11.75 4.88 -7.89
C TRP A 45 -10.34 5.16 -7.32
N GLY A 46 -9.84 6.39 -7.45
CA GLY A 46 -8.60 6.82 -6.83
C GLY A 46 -8.67 6.76 -5.30
N ALA A 47 -9.74 7.31 -4.71
CA ALA A 47 -9.98 7.25 -3.27
C ALA A 47 -10.08 5.80 -2.76
N VAL A 48 -10.77 4.91 -3.48
CA VAL A 48 -10.86 3.47 -3.15
C VAL A 48 -9.47 2.81 -3.17
N MET A 49 -8.65 3.10 -4.19
CA MET A 49 -7.28 2.59 -4.31
C MET A 49 -6.35 3.10 -3.19
N VAL A 50 -6.45 4.38 -2.82
CA VAL A 50 -5.69 4.97 -1.71
C VAL A 50 -6.06 4.35 -0.38
N ALA A 51 -7.37 4.22 -0.09
CA ALA A 51 -7.86 3.56 1.12
C ALA A 51 -7.37 2.11 1.21
N PHE A 52 -7.45 1.37 0.11
CA PHE A 52 -6.96 -0.01 0.03
C PHE A 52 -5.43 -0.11 0.23
N GLY A 53 -4.64 0.77 -0.40
CA GLY A 53 -3.19 0.85 -0.23
C GLY A 53 -2.77 1.14 1.22
N LEU A 54 -3.47 2.05 1.90
CA LEU A 54 -3.26 2.37 3.32
C LEU A 54 -3.54 1.16 4.22
N ILE A 55 -4.62 0.41 3.97
CA ILE A 55 -4.95 -0.80 4.72
C ILE A 55 -3.85 -1.86 4.55
N CYS A 56 -3.39 -2.08 3.31
CA CYS A 56 -2.28 -2.98 3.01
C CYS A 56 -0.98 -2.58 3.73
N LEU A 57 -0.64 -1.29 3.74
CA LEU A 57 0.54 -0.78 4.43
C LEU A 57 0.43 -0.96 5.96
N TRP A 58 -0.74 -0.67 6.52
CA TRP A 58 -1.03 -0.87 7.95
C TRP A 58 -0.87 -2.33 8.38
N LEU A 59 -1.41 -3.28 7.61
CA LEU A 59 -1.26 -4.72 7.85
C LEU A 59 0.21 -5.17 7.73
N ALA A 60 0.96 -4.64 6.76
CA ALA A 60 2.37 -4.94 6.58
C ALA A 60 3.24 -4.43 7.74
N HIS A 61 2.91 -3.27 8.32
CA HIS A 61 3.59 -2.73 9.50
C HIS A 61 3.29 -3.55 10.76
N ARG A 62 2.08 -4.09 10.91
CA ARG A 62 1.68 -4.90 12.07
C ARG A 62 2.44 -6.23 12.17
N GLN A 63 2.93 -6.77 11.05
CA GLN A 63 3.66 -8.04 11.03
C GLN A 63 5.13 -7.97 11.47
N LYS A 64 5.72 -6.77 11.68
CA LYS A 64 7.14 -6.66 12.10
C LYS A 64 7.40 -7.06 13.56
N ARG A 65 6.40 -7.51 14.32
CA ARG A 65 6.53 -7.80 15.77
C ARG A 65 6.93 -9.24 16.14
N LYS A 66 7.27 -10.12 15.20
CA LYS A 66 7.54 -11.54 15.54
C LYS A 66 8.80 -12.14 14.90
N HIS A 67 9.97 -11.55 15.18
CA HIS A 67 11.22 -12.32 15.20
C HIS A 67 12.08 -11.85 16.37
N ARG A 68 11.72 -12.32 17.57
CA ARG A 68 12.64 -12.36 18.72
C ARG A 68 13.23 -13.76 18.73
N HIS A 69 14.27 -13.98 17.93
CA HIS A 69 15.16 -15.11 18.18
C HIS A 69 15.94 -14.77 19.44
N ALA A 70 15.40 -15.16 20.59
CA ALA A 70 16.18 -15.25 21.82
C ALA A 70 17.27 -16.31 21.55
N ASN A 71 18.53 -15.89 21.56
CA ASN A 71 19.67 -16.77 21.35
C ASN A 71 19.93 -17.61 22.62
N PRO A 72 19.74 -18.95 22.60
CA PRO A 72 19.92 -19.80 23.78
C PRO A 72 21.38 -20.19 24.06
N THR A 73 22.35 -19.80 23.23
CA THR A 73 23.71 -20.38 23.32
C THR A 73 24.67 -19.64 24.25
N ALA A 74 24.35 -18.42 24.68
CA ALA A 74 25.21 -17.62 25.56
C ALA A 74 25.38 -18.20 26.99
N SER A 75 24.61 -19.22 27.37
CA SER A 75 24.70 -19.88 28.69
C SER A 75 25.53 -21.16 28.69
N ARG A 76 26.00 -21.67 27.54
CA ARG A 76 26.72 -22.96 27.46
C ARG A 76 28.24 -22.84 27.31
N GLU A 77 28.75 -21.62 27.16
CA GLU A 77 30.17 -21.35 26.99
C GLU A 77 30.90 -20.98 28.30
N ASN A 78 30.19 -20.99 29.44
CA ASN A 78 30.71 -20.60 30.76
C ASN A 78 30.69 -21.73 31.81
N LEU A 79 30.64 -23.00 31.37
CA LEU A 79 30.63 -24.20 32.22
C LEU A 79 31.62 -25.24 31.65
#